data_AF-K6XKA9-F1
#
_entry.id   AF-K6XKA9-F1
#
_cell.length_a   1.000
_cell.length_b   1.000
_cell.length_c   1.000
_cell.angle_alpha   90.00
_cell.angle_beta   90.00
_cell.angle_gamma   90.00
#
_symmetry.space_group_name_H-M   'P 1'
#
loop_
_entity.id
_entity.type
_entity.pdbx_description
1 polymer ?
#
loop_
_entity_poly.entity_id
_entity_poly.type
_entity_poly.pdbx_seq_one_letter_code
_entity_poly.pdbx_strand_id
1 'polypeptide(L)' 'MVVTLDNSDQLPADVHIFTTTKQPWVKSPENATVFEVFYDYVKTWSKENKAHRKHLLANIIDI' A
#
# COMPACT_ATOMS: atom_id res chain seq x y z
N MET A 1 -2.06 4.63 -10.23
CA MET A 1 -1.26 4.35 -11.45
C MET A 1 -1.03 2.86 -11.51
N VAL A 2 -1.11 2.25 -12.69
CA VAL A 2 -0.75 0.83 -12.88
C VAL A 2 0.71 0.79 -13.35
N VAL A 3 1.54 -0.02 -12.71
CA VAL A 3 2.80 -0.47 -13.32
C VAL A 3 2.51 -1.77 -14.05
N THR A 4 2.99 -1.87 -15.29
CA THR A 4 2.94 -3.16 -16.01
C THR A 4 3.96 -4.11 -15.40
N LEU A 5 3.74 -5.43 -15.55
CA LEU A 5 4.68 -6.44 -15.05
C LEU A 5 6.09 -6.22 -15.58
N ASP A 6 6.22 -5.76 -16.83
CA ASP A 6 7.51 -5.49 -17.48
C ASP A 6 8.32 -4.37 -16.81
N ASN A 7 7.65 -3.46 -16.09
CA ASN A 7 8.23 -2.26 -15.51
C ASN A 7 7.86 -2.12 -14.02
N SER A 8 7.77 -3.24 -13.29
CA SER A 8 7.41 -3.24 -11.87
C SER A 8 8.36 -2.42 -11.00
N ASP A 9 9.62 -2.32 -11.42
CA ASP A 9 10.68 -1.66 -10.65
C ASP A 9 10.57 -0.13 -10.66
N GLN A 10 9.75 0.44 -11.57
CA GLN A 10 9.61 1.89 -11.70
C GLN A 10 8.79 2.51 -10.56
N LEU A 11 7.87 1.75 -9.98
CA LEU A 11 7.07 2.19 -8.83
C LEU A 11 7.00 1.04 -7.81
N PRO A 12 8.04 0.88 -6.98
CA PRO A 12 8.04 -0.14 -5.93
C PRO A 12 6.91 0.14 -4.94
N ALA A 13 6.33 -0.92 -4.39
CA ALA A 13 5.27 -0.78 -3.39
C ALA A 13 5.84 -0.19 -2.09
N ASP A 14 5.17 0.80 -1.52
CA ASP A 14 5.53 1.38 -0.22
C ASP A 14 5.33 0.37 0.93
N VAL A 15 4.32 -0.50 0.80
CA VAL A 15 3.92 -1.47 1.82
C VAL A 15 3.57 -2.81 1.17
N HIS A 16 4.12 -3.90 1.70
CA HIS A 16 3.73 -5.26 1.34
C HIS A 16 2.82 -5.86 2.42
N ILE A 17 1.70 -6.45 1.98
CA ILE A 17 0.74 -7.18 2.81
C ILE A 17 0.56 -8.60 2.28
N PHE A 18 -0.05 -9.50 3.07
CA PHE A 18 -0.24 -10.92 2.72
C PHE A 18 1.07 -11.66 2.43
N THR A 19 2.11 -11.35 3.20
CA THR A 19 3.46 -11.91 2.96
C THR A 19 3.64 -13.32 3.49
N THR A 20 2.75 -13.81 4.33
CA THR A 20 2.76 -15.20 4.84
C THR A 20 2.43 -16.24 3.76
N THR A 21 1.63 -15.86 2.76
CA THR A 21 1.22 -16.72 1.65
C THR A 21 1.94 -16.39 0.33
N LYS A 22 3.04 -15.63 0.43
CA LYS A 22 3.82 -15.19 -0.73
C LYS A 22 4.57 -16.37 -1.37
N GLN A 23 4.63 -16.38 -2.71
CA GLN A 23 5.39 -17.40 -3.44
C GLN A 23 6.90 -17.31 -3.12
N PRO A 24 7.62 -18.44 -2.92
CA PRO A 24 9.02 -18.45 -2.48
C PRO A 24 10.01 -17.69 -3.38
N TRP A 25 9.69 -17.57 -4.67
CA TRP A 25 10.54 -16.87 -5.65
C TRP A 25 10.36 -15.35 -5.65
N VAL A 26 9.30 -14.82 -5.03
CA VAL A 26 9.10 -13.37 -4.96
C VAL A 26 10.01 -12.87 -3.83
N LYS A 27 10.91 -11.93 -4.11
CA LYS A 27 11.76 -11.30 -3.07
C LYS A 27 11.21 -9.94 -2.69
N SER A 28 11.25 -9.60 -1.40
CA SER A 28 10.90 -8.25 -0.94
C SER A 28 12.19 -7.45 -0.79
N PRO A 29 12.19 -6.14 -1.09
CA PRO A 29 13.34 -5.29 -0.84
C PRO A 29 13.71 -5.30 0.65
N GLU A 30 15.00 -5.22 0.97
CA GLU A 30 15.49 -5.27 2.36
C GLU A 30 14.97 -4.09 3.20
N ASN A 31 14.73 -2.95 2.58
CA ASN A 31 14.22 -1.73 3.24
C ASN A 31 12.69 -1.55 3.12
N ALA A 32 11.95 -2.57 2.66
CA ALA A 32 10.53 -2.42 2.44
C ALA A 32 9.71 -2.61 3.74
N THR A 33 8.61 -1.87 3.84
CA THR A 33 7.66 -2.07 4.94
C THR A 33 6.82 -3.32 4.68
N VAL A 34 6.91 -4.32 5.56
CA VAL A 34 6.24 -5.61 5.37
C VAL A 34 5.31 -5.92 6.54
N PHE A 35 4.09 -6.33 6.21
CA PHE A 35 3.09 -6.83 7.17
C PHE A 35 2.52 -8.17 6.70
N GLU A 36 2.13 -9.02 7.65
CA GLU A 36 1.68 -10.37 7.36
C GLU A 36 0.34 -10.42 6.62
N VAL A 37 -0.64 -9.59 7.01
CA VAL A 37 -2.01 -9.64 6.49
C VAL A 37 -2.51 -8.24 6.12
N PHE A 38 -2.57 -7.32 7.07
CA PHE A 38 -2.95 -5.94 6.82
C PHE A 38 -2.24 -5.01 7.81
N TYR A 39 -2.14 -3.73 7.47
CA TYR A 39 -1.42 -2.73 8.26
C TYR A 39 -2.34 -1.66 8.84
N ASP A 40 -1.87 -1.01 9.90
CA ASP A 40 -2.55 0.15 10.49
C ASP A 40 -2.24 1.40 9.65
N TYR A 41 -3.13 1.73 8.71
CA TYR A 41 -3.00 2.88 7.85
C TYR A 41 -2.97 4.23 8.61
N VAL A 42 -3.50 4.30 9.84
CA VAL A 42 -3.45 5.54 10.63
C VAL A 42 -2.02 5.85 11.06
N LYS A 43 -1.25 4.80 11.40
CA LYS A 43 0.16 4.88 11.77
C LYS A 43 1.08 5.01 10.56
N THR A 44 0.79 4.30 9.47
CA THR A 44 1.67 4.22 8.30
C THR A 44 1.52 5.41 7.36
N TRP A 45 0.30 5.95 7.18
CA TRP A 45 0.08 7.00 6.18
C TRP A 45 0.51 8.39 6.65
N SER A 46 0.98 9.18 5.67
CA SER A 46 1.23 10.60 5.84
C SER A 46 -0.04 11.35 6.26
N LYS A 47 0.14 12.54 6.86
CA LYS A 47 -0.99 13.41 7.24
C LYS A 47 -1.85 13.80 6.03
N GLU A 48 -1.22 14.01 4.89
CA GLU A 48 -1.88 14.35 3.62
C GLU A 48 -2.81 13.23 3.13
N ASN A 49 -2.32 11.98 3.07
CA ASN A 49 -3.14 10.83 2.65
C ASN A 49 -4.35 10.63 3.57
N LYS A 50 -4.17 10.86 4.87
CA LYS A 50 -5.28 10.82 5.85
C LYS A 50 -6.31 11.92 5.60
N ALA A 51 -5.88 13.15 5.30
CA ALA A 51 -6.77 14.26 4.95
C ALA A 51 -7.53 13.96 3.64
N HIS A 52 -6.84 13.44 2.63
CA HIS A 52 -7.44 13.05 1.35
C HIS A 52 -8.52 11.98 1.55
N ARG A 53 -8.23 10.91 2.32
CA ARG A 53 -9.22 9.89 2.67
C ARG A 53 -10.44 10.49 3.39
N LYS A 54 -10.22 11.39 4.35
CA LYS A 54 -11.32 12.05 5.08
C LYS A 54 -12.21 12.86 4.13
N HIS A 55 -11.61 13.59 3.20
CA HIS A 55 -12.34 14.36 2.19
C HIS A 55 -13.20 13.45 1.29
N LEU A 56 -12.62 12.35 0.77
CA LEU A 56 -13.37 11.40 -0.06
C LEU A 56 -14.56 10.78 0.68
N LEU A 57 -14.40 10.42 1.96
CA LEU A 57 -15.49 9.84 2.76
C LEU A 57 -16.59 10.83 3.09
N ALA A 58 -16.27 12.11 3.30
CA ALA A 58 -17.28 13.14 3.50
C ALA A 58 -18.18 13.29 2.27
N ASN A 59 -17.59 13.19 1.06
CA ASN A 59 -18.33 13.32 -0.20
C ASN A 59 -19.21 12.10 -0.53
N ILE A 60 -18.96 10.93 0.08
CA ILE A 60 -19.76 9.71 -0.14
C ILE A 60 -21.04 9.70 0.71
N ILE A 61 -21.07 10.46 1.81
CA ILE A 61 -22.24 10.53 2.72
C ILE A 61 -23.29 11.55 2.21
N ASP A 62 -22.93 12.35 1.21
CA ASP A 62 -23.79 13.38 0.56
C ASP A 62 -24.54 12.83 -0.69
N ILE A 63 -24.61 11.50 -0.87
CA ILE A 63 -25.26 10.81 -2.00
C ILE A 63 -26.40 9.91 -1.51
#